data_AF-A0A2K9K2C0-F1
#
_entry.id   AF-A0A2K9K2C0-F1
#
_cell.length_a   1.000
_cell.length_b   1.000
_cell.length_c   1.000
_cell.angle_alpha   90.00
_cell.angle_beta   90.00
_cell.angle_gamma   90.00
#
_symmetry.space_group_name_H-M   'P 1'
#
loop_
_entity.id
_entity.type
_entity.pdbx_description
1 polymer ?
#
loop_
_entity_poly.entity_id
_entity_poly.type
_entity_poly.pdbx_seq_one_letter_code
_entity_poly.pdbx_strand_id
1 'polypeptide(L)'
;MVYAGTHEDIARRANKEDECTGRFWEGRFKSQPLLDEAALTACMAYVDLNPIRAKLAPTPETSDFTSIKKRIDHARQGKQPKSLLRFAGSPRKHMPKGLPFELKFYIELVELTGQCIRTDKSGAIFESQPILSRLNIEPDNWMKLTTQFSRVFHGAVGREQVLTAYCGTLKKRRRTNLANCARLLA
;
A
#
# COMPACT_ATOMS: atom_id res chain seq x y z
N MET A 1 -6.78 -14.29 -0.54
CA MET A 1 -7.12 -13.48 0.65
C MET A 1 -5.99 -13.60 1.65
N VAL A 2 -5.15 -12.57 1.80
CA VAL A 2 -4.21 -12.48 2.93
C VAL A 2 -4.45 -11.15 3.61
N TYR A 3 -4.51 -11.20 4.94
CA TYR A 3 -4.57 -10.10 5.91
C TYR A 3 -5.95 -9.52 6.24
N ALA A 4 -6.78 -10.34 6.89
CA ALA A 4 -7.67 -9.86 7.94
C ALA A 4 -7.30 -10.57 9.25
N GLY A 5 -6.06 -10.36 9.72
CA GLY A 5 -5.75 -10.60 11.13
C GLY A 5 -6.18 -9.35 11.88
N THR A 6 -7.15 -9.45 12.77
CA THR A 6 -7.56 -8.29 13.55
C THR A 6 -6.39 -7.85 14.45
N HIS A 7 -6.37 -6.58 14.84
CA HIS A 7 -5.35 -6.03 15.76
C HIS A 7 -5.18 -6.91 17.01
N GLU A 8 -6.29 -7.46 17.50
CA GLU A 8 -6.32 -8.37 18.63
C GLU A 8 -5.66 -9.71 18.32
N ASP A 9 -5.92 -10.32 17.17
CA ASP A 9 -5.34 -11.62 16.82
C ASP A 9 -3.81 -11.56 16.73
N ILE A 10 -3.28 -10.51 16.11
CA ILE A 10 -1.83 -10.31 16.01
C ILE A 10 -1.23 -10.06 17.39
N ALA A 11 -1.84 -9.18 18.19
CA ALA A 11 -1.40 -8.89 19.55
C ALA A 11 -1.42 -10.14 20.44
N ARG A 12 -2.49 -10.95 20.37
CA ARG A 12 -2.62 -12.21 21.13
C ARG A 12 -1.57 -13.22 20.72
N ARG A 13 -1.30 -13.36 19.42
CA ARG A 13 -0.27 -14.29 18.92
C ARG A 13 1.12 -13.89 19.37
N ALA A 14 1.48 -12.62 19.25
CA ALA A 14 2.80 -12.15 19.63
C ALA A 14 3.00 -12.19 21.16
N ASN A 15 2.00 -11.77 21.94
CA ASN A 15 2.03 -11.92 23.40
C ASN A 15 2.19 -13.38 23.83
N LYS A 16 1.56 -14.32 23.11
CA LYS A 16 1.71 -15.76 23.36
C LYS A 16 3.11 -16.27 23.00
N GLU A 17 3.72 -15.76 21.94
CA GLU A 17 5.08 -16.11 21.52
C GLU A 17 6.13 -15.64 22.52
N ASP A 18 5.93 -14.45 23.09
CA ASP A 18 6.85 -13.83 24.07
C ASP A 18 6.49 -14.15 25.54
N GLU A 19 5.53 -15.06 25.77
CA GLU A 19 5.01 -15.42 27.11
C GLU A 19 4.60 -14.21 27.98
N CYS A 20 4.13 -13.13 27.34
CA CYS A 20 3.78 -11.88 28.02
C CYS A 20 2.28 -11.58 27.95
N THR A 21 1.85 -10.59 28.72
CA THR A 21 0.46 -10.10 28.71
C THR A 21 0.44 -8.58 28.59
N GLY A 22 -0.70 -8.02 28.18
CA GLY A 22 -0.89 -6.58 28.05
C GLY A 22 -1.02 -6.10 26.60
N ARG A 23 -0.86 -4.79 26.40
CA ARG A 23 -0.99 -4.16 25.08
C ARG A 23 0.27 -4.41 24.26
N PHE A 24 0.15 -5.16 23.17
CA PHE A 24 1.25 -5.36 22.22
C PHE A 24 1.67 -4.08 21.49
N TRP A 25 0.70 -3.19 21.22
CA TRP A 25 0.93 -1.92 20.56
C TRP A 25 0.83 -0.75 21.56
N GLU A 26 1.82 0.15 21.56
CA GLU A 26 1.67 1.45 22.22
C GLU A 26 0.53 2.25 21.56
N GLY A 27 -0.09 3.18 22.29
CA GLY A 27 -1.25 3.95 21.81
C GLY A 27 -1.01 4.77 20.52
N ARG A 28 0.25 4.98 20.13
CA ARG A 28 0.64 5.65 18.88
C ARG A 28 0.62 4.75 17.64
N PHE A 29 0.59 3.43 17.81
CA PHE A 29 0.55 2.48 16.69
C PHE A 29 -0.88 2.07 16.37
N LYS A 30 -1.17 1.94 15.08
CA LYS A 30 -2.51 1.64 14.57
C LYS A 30 -2.42 0.54 13.53
N SER A 31 -3.41 -0.35 13.54
CA SER A 31 -3.59 -1.35 12.48
C SER A 31 -4.70 -0.90 11.53
N GLN A 32 -4.40 -0.93 10.23
CA GLN A 32 -5.30 -0.45 9.19
C GLN A 32 -5.55 -1.55 8.14
N PRO A 33 -6.76 -2.13 8.08
CA PRO A 33 -7.11 -3.11 7.06
C PRO A 33 -7.06 -2.51 5.65
N LEU A 34 -6.32 -3.14 4.74
CA LEU A 34 -6.26 -2.81 3.32
C LEU A 34 -7.10 -3.87 2.58
N LEU A 35 -8.24 -3.44 2.05
CA LEU A 35 -9.29 -4.37 1.63
C LEU A 35 -9.26 -4.70 0.14
N ASP A 36 -8.53 -3.92 -0.66
CA ASP A 36 -8.39 -4.13 -2.09
C ASP A 36 -7.00 -3.74 -2.62
N GLU A 37 -6.79 -3.98 -3.92
CA GLU A 37 -5.52 -3.72 -4.61
C GLU A 37 -5.15 -2.24 -4.64
N ALA A 38 -6.14 -1.35 -4.74
CA ALA A 38 -5.94 0.09 -4.77
C ALA A 38 -5.38 0.58 -3.44
N ALA A 39 -6.04 0.20 -2.33
CA ALA A 39 -5.58 0.47 -0.98
C ALA A 39 -4.20 -0.13 -0.70
N LEU A 40 -3.96 -1.37 -1.14
CA LEU A 40 -2.67 -2.05 -0.98
C LEU A 40 -1.56 -1.31 -1.72
N THR A 41 -1.75 -0.99 -3.00
CA THR A 41 -0.73 -0.35 -3.85
C THR A 41 -0.40 1.05 -3.35
N ALA A 42 -1.42 1.83 -2.96
CA ALA A 42 -1.26 3.14 -2.35
C ALA A 42 -0.43 3.06 -1.05
N CYS A 43 -0.74 2.09 -0.18
CA CYS A 43 0.01 1.89 1.06
C CYS A 43 1.46 1.45 0.79
N MET A 44 1.68 0.53 -0.16
CA MET A 44 3.01 0.09 -0.54
C MET A 44 3.87 1.28 -1.02
N ALA A 45 3.35 2.09 -1.95
CA ALA A 45 4.05 3.28 -2.43
C ALA A 45 4.28 4.32 -1.31
N TYR A 46 3.30 4.55 -0.44
CA TYR A 46 3.46 5.41 0.73
C TYR A 46 4.64 4.98 1.61
N VAL A 47 4.77 3.68 1.87
CA VAL A 47 5.86 3.11 2.69
C VAL A 47 7.19 3.18 1.97
N ASP A 48 7.25 2.74 0.72
CA ASP A 48 8.49 2.72 -0.08
C ASP A 48 9.03 4.14 -0.34
N LEU A 49 8.17 5.17 -0.30
CA LEU A 49 8.54 6.58 -0.40
C LEU A 49 8.81 7.27 0.94
N ASN A 50 8.68 6.58 2.08
CA ASN A 50 8.99 7.16 3.40
C ASN A 50 10.43 7.71 3.47
N PRO A 51 11.49 6.98 3.05
CA PRO A 51 12.86 7.49 3.15
C PRO A 51 13.11 8.72 2.27
N ILE A 52 12.47 8.78 1.10
CA ILE A 52 12.55 9.92 0.19
C ILE A 52 11.91 11.15 0.85
N ARG A 53 10.72 10.99 1.41
CA ARG A 53 10.01 12.05 2.15
C ARG A 53 10.77 12.52 3.39
N ALA A 54 11.42 11.60 4.09
CA ALA A 54 12.24 11.90 5.26
C ALA A 54 13.62 12.49 4.90
N LYS A 55 13.93 12.69 3.61
CA LYS A 55 15.24 13.13 3.10
C LYS A 55 16.40 12.23 3.51
N LEU A 56 16.12 10.94 3.77
CA LEU A 56 17.12 9.92 4.08
C LEU A 56 17.72 9.28 2.82
N ALA A 57 17.00 9.34 1.69
CA ALA A 57 17.48 8.86 0.41
C ALA A 57 17.02 9.79 -0.72
N PRO A 58 17.85 10.04 -1.74
CA PRO A 58 17.45 10.84 -2.90
C PRO A 58 16.51 10.08 -3.85
N THR A 59 16.60 8.76 -3.94
CA THR A 59 15.79 7.96 -4.88
C THR A 59 15.39 6.61 -4.28
N PRO A 60 14.37 5.92 -4.83
CA PRO A 60 14.03 4.55 -4.44
C PRO A 60 15.17 3.53 -4.58
N GLU A 61 16.12 3.72 -5.51
CA GLU A 61 17.29 2.85 -5.67
C GLU A 61 18.36 3.05 -4.60
N THR A 62 18.27 4.13 -3.84
CA THR A 62 19.21 4.50 -2.77
C THR A 62 18.55 4.46 -1.39
N SER A 63 17.28 4.05 -1.31
CA SER A 63 16.56 3.88 -0.04
C SER A 63 16.84 2.50 0.57
N ASP A 64 17.94 2.43 1.31
CA ASP A 64 18.36 1.19 1.97
C ASP A 64 17.25 0.63 2.89
N PHE A 65 17.23 -0.69 3.01
CA PHE A 65 16.27 -1.44 3.83
C PHE A 65 14.78 -1.29 3.42
N THR A 66 14.48 -0.84 2.19
CA THR A 66 13.11 -0.80 1.66
C THR A 66 12.76 -1.98 0.77
N SER A 67 11.45 -2.20 0.59
CA SER A 67 10.95 -3.25 -0.30
C SER A 67 11.19 -2.88 -1.76
N ILE A 68 11.04 -1.60 -2.13
CA ILE A 68 11.30 -1.10 -3.48
C ILE A 68 12.77 -1.29 -3.88
N LYS A 69 13.73 -0.94 -3.03
CA LYS A 69 15.16 -1.15 -3.29
C LYS A 69 15.46 -2.61 -3.61
N LYS A 70 14.99 -3.52 -2.75
CA LYS A 70 15.16 -4.97 -2.94
C LYS A 70 14.55 -5.46 -4.25
N ARG A 71 13.39 -4.92 -4.64
CA ARG A 71 12.72 -5.26 -5.91
C ARG A 71 13.52 -4.76 -7.11
N ILE A 72 14.05 -3.54 -7.08
CA ILE A 72 14.87 -2.97 -8.15
C ILE A 72 16.15 -3.79 -8.33
N ASP A 73 16.84 -4.12 -7.24
CA ASP A 73 18.09 -4.89 -7.30
C ASP A 73 17.89 -6.28 -7.92
N HIS A 74 16.76 -6.95 -7.62
CA HIS A 74 16.41 -8.22 -8.26
C HIS A 74 15.96 -8.04 -9.72
N ALA A 75 15.23 -6.96 -10.02
CA ALA A 75 14.77 -6.67 -11.38
C ALA A 75 15.94 -6.46 -12.34
N ARG A 76 17.05 -5.85 -11.87
CA ARG A 76 18.31 -5.74 -12.64
C ARG A 76 18.90 -7.10 -13.04
N GLN A 77 18.57 -8.16 -12.32
CA GLN A 77 18.97 -9.54 -12.63
C GLN A 77 17.88 -10.33 -13.36
N GLY A 78 16.81 -9.68 -13.82
CA GLY A 78 15.64 -10.32 -14.43
C GLY A 78 14.82 -11.17 -13.45
N LYS A 79 14.92 -10.92 -12.14
CA LYS A 79 14.31 -11.74 -11.08
C LYS A 79 13.36 -10.91 -10.21
N GLN A 80 12.57 -11.62 -9.40
CA GLN A 80 11.84 -11.03 -8.28
C GLN A 80 12.28 -11.66 -6.95
N PRO A 81 12.32 -10.89 -5.85
CA PRO A 81 12.76 -11.41 -4.56
C PRO A 81 11.76 -12.43 -4.00
N LYS A 82 12.26 -13.62 -3.62
CA LYS A 82 11.43 -14.71 -3.04
C LYS A 82 10.83 -14.35 -1.68
N SER A 83 11.46 -13.44 -0.94
CA SER A 83 11.01 -13.02 0.39
C SER A 83 9.84 -12.02 0.37
N LEU A 84 9.45 -11.53 -0.80
CA LEU A 84 8.33 -10.58 -0.95
C LEU A 84 7.25 -11.22 -1.81
N LEU A 85 6.01 -10.77 -1.63
CA LEU A 85 4.93 -11.15 -2.54
C LEU A 85 5.32 -10.72 -3.96
N ARG A 86 5.27 -11.68 -4.89
CA ARG A 86 5.63 -11.47 -6.29
C ARG A 86 4.57 -10.65 -7.01
N PHE A 87 4.98 -9.90 -8.02
CA PHE A 87 4.12 -9.34 -9.05
C PHE A 87 3.81 -10.44 -10.06
N ALA A 88 2.53 -10.81 -10.14
CA ALA A 88 2.02 -11.85 -11.02
C ALA A 88 1.72 -11.34 -12.45
N GLY A 89 1.78 -10.01 -12.67
CA GLY A 89 1.43 -9.40 -13.94
C GLY A 89 -0.08 -9.26 -14.12
N SER A 90 -0.51 -8.96 -15.34
CA SER A 90 -1.92 -8.69 -15.66
C SER A 90 -2.86 -9.86 -15.30
N PRO A 91 -4.11 -9.56 -14.87
CA PRO A 91 -5.10 -10.60 -14.58
C PRO A 91 -5.32 -11.54 -15.76
N ARG A 92 -5.42 -12.84 -15.47
CA ARG A 92 -5.68 -13.90 -16.46
C ARG A 92 -6.39 -15.08 -15.81
N LYS A 93 -7.06 -15.91 -16.62
CA LYS A 93 -7.91 -17.04 -16.17
C LYS A 93 -7.24 -17.95 -15.12
N HIS A 94 -5.94 -18.21 -15.28
CA HIS A 94 -5.11 -18.91 -14.30
C HIS A 94 -4.03 -17.98 -13.75
N MET A 95 -4.37 -17.24 -12.70
CA MET A 95 -3.48 -16.27 -12.09
C MET A 95 -2.64 -16.94 -10.97
N PRO A 96 -1.30 -16.91 -11.06
CA PRO A 96 -0.47 -17.35 -9.95
C PRO A 96 -0.63 -16.39 -8.77
N LYS A 97 -0.43 -16.90 -7.54
CA LYS A 97 -0.48 -16.08 -6.33
C LYS A 97 0.52 -14.90 -6.43
N GLY A 98 0.01 -13.67 -6.35
CA GLY A 98 0.83 -12.46 -6.41
C GLY A 98 0.00 -11.19 -6.58
N LEU A 99 0.70 -10.07 -6.66
CA LEU A 99 0.13 -8.76 -6.98
C LEU A 99 -0.26 -8.73 -8.46
N PRO A 100 -1.49 -8.35 -8.82
CA PRO A 100 -2.01 -8.54 -10.16
C PRO A 100 -1.60 -7.48 -11.17
N PHE A 101 -0.40 -6.93 -11.05
CA PHE A 101 0.16 -5.92 -11.93
C PHE A 101 1.63 -6.26 -12.22
N GLU A 102 2.20 -5.63 -13.25
CA GLU A 102 3.60 -5.84 -13.58
C GLU A 102 4.51 -5.07 -12.63
N LEU A 103 5.64 -5.68 -12.25
CA LEU A 103 6.65 -5.03 -11.40
C LEU A 103 7.20 -3.75 -12.05
N LYS A 104 7.36 -3.75 -13.39
CA LYS A 104 7.91 -2.60 -14.13
C LYS A 104 7.06 -1.35 -13.92
N PHE A 105 5.73 -1.47 -14.05
CA PHE A 105 4.79 -0.35 -13.88
C PHE A 105 4.75 0.13 -12.44
N TYR A 106 4.94 -0.77 -11.48
CA TYR A 106 5.01 -0.37 -10.08
C TYR A 106 6.30 0.40 -9.74
N ILE A 107 7.46 -0.06 -10.24
CA ILE A 107 8.73 0.65 -10.05
C ILE A 107 8.65 2.03 -10.69
N GLU A 108 8.16 2.12 -11.93
CA GLU A 108 7.98 3.37 -12.65
C GLU A 108 7.06 4.33 -11.89
N LEU A 109 5.90 3.85 -11.42
CA LEU A 109 4.99 4.65 -10.61
C LEU A 109 5.67 5.23 -9.36
N VAL A 110 6.42 4.41 -8.61
CA VAL A 110 7.10 4.85 -7.38
C VAL A 110 8.19 5.86 -7.71
N GLU A 111 8.98 5.63 -8.76
CA GLU A 111 10.04 6.54 -9.20
C GLU A 111 9.50 7.93 -9.53
N LEU A 112 8.49 7.99 -10.40
CA LEU A 112 7.85 9.24 -10.80
C LEU A 112 7.23 9.96 -9.60
N THR A 113 6.65 9.21 -8.67
CA THR A 113 6.12 9.78 -7.42
C THR A 113 7.20 10.35 -6.51
N GLY A 114 8.33 9.65 -6.35
CA GLY A 114 9.46 10.16 -5.59
C GLY A 114 10.01 11.45 -6.18
N GLN A 115 10.10 11.55 -7.51
CA GLN A 115 10.56 12.74 -8.21
C GLN A 115 9.62 13.94 -8.00
N CYS A 116 8.31 13.74 -8.10
CA CYS A 116 7.32 14.78 -7.80
C CYS A 116 7.42 15.29 -6.36
N ILE A 117 7.59 14.39 -5.38
CA ILE A 117 7.75 14.75 -3.96
C ILE A 117 9.02 15.60 -3.73
N ARG A 118 10.12 15.29 -4.41
CA ARG A 118 11.40 16.00 -4.23
C ARG A 118 11.43 17.38 -4.89
N THR A 119 10.79 17.53 -6.05
CA THR A 119 10.94 18.71 -6.90
C THR A 119 9.83 19.74 -6.76
N ASP A 120 8.81 19.46 -5.94
CA ASP A 120 7.58 20.27 -5.81
C ASP A 120 6.91 20.56 -7.17
N LYS A 121 7.20 19.75 -8.19
CA LYS A 121 6.64 19.87 -9.54
C LYS A 121 5.35 19.06 -9.60
N SER A 122 4.22 19.75 -9.60
CA SER A 122 2.90 19.18 -9.89
C SER A 122 2.60 19.25 -11.40
N GLY A 123 2.06 18.16 -11.96
CA GLY A 123 1.02 18.33 -12.99
C GLY A 123 1.08 17.55 -14.30
N ALA A 124 2.08 16.70 -14.59
CA ALA A 124 2.08 16.02 -15.92
C ALA A 124 2.60 14.58 -15.96
N ILE A 125 3.22 14.08 -14.89
CA ILE A 125 4.04 12.86 -15.00
C ILE A 125 3.20 11.57 -14.88
N PHE A 126 1.97 11.64 -14.38
CA PHE A 126 1.20 10.46 -13.96
C PHE A 126 0.02 10.04 -14.84
N GLU A 127 -0.46 10.91 -15.73
CA GLU A 127 -1.70 10.67 -16.49
C GLU A 127 -1.64 9.42 -17.40
N SER A 128 -0.46 8.83 -17.61
CA SER A 128 -0.22 7.69 -18.50
C SER A 128 0.18 6.38 -17.80
N GLN A 129 0.20 6.32 -16.46
CA GLN A 129 0.70 5.13 -15.76
C GLN A 129 -0.31 3.96 -15.78
N PRO A 130 -0.02 2.82 -16.44
CA PRO A 130 -1.00 1.75 -16.64
C PRO A 130 -1.56 1.16 -15.34
N ILE A 131 -0.77 1.22 -14.27
CA ILE A 131 -1.18 0.75 -12.95
C ILE A 131 -2.26 1.63 -12.32
N LEU A 132 -2.23 2.96 -12.50
CA LEU A 132 -3.26 3.86 -11.96
C LEU A 132 -4.60 3.67 -12.67
N SER A 133 -4.58 3.60 -14.00
CA SER A 133 -5.79 3.32 -14.80
C SER A 133 -6.43 1.99 -14.40
N ARG A 134 -5.60 0.96 -14.17
CA ARG A 134 -6.07 -0.37 -13.76
C ARG A 134 -6.64 -0.41 -12.35
N LEU A 135 -6.15 0.45 -11.46
CA LEU A 135 -6.63 0.58 -10.09
C LEU A 135 -7.82 1.55 -9.96
N ASN A 136 -8.16 2.27 -11.05
CA ASN A 136 -9.14 3.35 -11.06
C ASN A 136 -8.80 4.42 -10.00
N ILE A 137 -7.56 4.93 -10.04
CA ILE A 137 -7.09 5.98 -9.13
C ILE A 137 -6.66 7.18 -9.97
N GLU A 138 -7.34 8.30 -9.77
CA GLU A 138 -6.94 9.58 -10.36
C GLU A 138 -5.55 10.03 -9.91
N PRO A 139 -4.70 10.59 -10.80
CA PRO A 139 -3.36 11.08 -10.45
C PRO A 139 -3.30 12.04 -9.25
N ASP A 140 -4.27 12.97 -9.14
CA ASP A 140 -4.33 13.91 -8.02
C ASP A 140 -4.67 13.22 -6.68
N ASN A 141 -5.48 12.16 -6.74
CA ASN A 141 -5.78 11.33 -5.58
C ASN A 141 -4.57 10.50 -5.20
N TRP A 142 -3.83 9.97 -6.18
CA TRP A 142 -2.60 9.21 -5.96
C TRP A 142 -1.57 10.01 -5.16
N MET A 143 -1.36 11.28 -5.47
CA MET A 143 -0.42 12.13 -4.71
C MET A 143 -0.84 12.29 -3.25
N LYS A 144 -2.14 12.46 -2.97
CA LYS A 144 -2.65 12.51 -1.59
C LYS A 144 -2.45 11.18 -0.88
N LEU A 145 -2.73 10.07 -1.55
CA LEU A 145 -2.57 8.73 -1.00
C LEU A 145 -1.12 8.41 -0.65
N THR A 146 -0.16 8.75 -1.50
CA THR A 146 1.26 8.40 -1.31
C THR A 146 2.04 9.32 -0.39
N THR A 147 1.48 10.49 -0.05
CA THR A 147 2.13 11.45 0.86
C THR A 147 1.44 11.55 2.22
N GLN A 148 0.13 11.31 2.28
CA GLN A 148 -0.70 11.59 3.46
C GLN A 148 -1.55 10.38 3.90
N PHE A 149 -1.20 9.16 3.48
CA PHE A 149 -1.99 7.95 3.73
C PHE A 149 -2.52 7.83 5.17
N SER A 150 -1.62 7.93 6.16
CA SER A 150 -1.93 7.79 7.59
C SER A 150 -2.69 8.97 8.20
N ARG A 151 -2.69 10.14 7.53
CA ARG A 151 -3.49 11.31 7.92
C ARG A 151 -4.89 11.23 7.34
N VAL A 152 -5.04 10.66 6.15
CA VAL A 152 -6.31 10.54 5.43
C VAL A 152 -7.16 9.42 6.01
N PHE A 153 -6.54 8.30 6.37
CA PHE A 153 -7.25 7.09 6.79
C PHE A 153 -6.91 6.73 8.23
N HIS A 154 -7.96 6.44 9.01
CA HIS A 154 -7.86 6.07 10.43
C HIS A 154 -8.51 4.71 10.76
N GLY A 155 -8.58 3.82 9.78
CA GLY A 155 -9.43 2.62 9.81
C GLY A 155 -9.46 1.94 8.45
N ALA A 156 -10.31 0.94 8.26
CA ALA A 156 -10.32 0.13 7.04
C ALA A 156 -10.36 0.99 5.75
N VAL A 157 -9.59 0.56 4.74
CA VAL A 157 -9.39 1.28 3.48
C VAL A 157 -9.67 0.33 2.32
N GLY A 158 -10.51 0.76 1.40
CA GLY A 158 -10.85 0.05 0.17
C GLY A 158 -12.12 0.61 -0.44
N ARG A 159 -12.50 0.13 -1.62
CA ARG A 159 -13.72 0.54 -2.31
C ARG A 159 -14.97 0.30 -1.47
N GLU A 160 -15.99 1.13 -1.69
CA GLU A 160 -17.24 1.16 -0.90
C GLU A 160 -17.88 -0.22 -0.73
N GLN A 161 -17.96 -0.99 -1.82
CA GLN A 161 -18.56 -2.33 -1.82
C GLN A 161 -17.81 -3.26 -0.86
N VAL A 162 -16.48 -3.25 -0.90
CA VAL A 162 -15.63 -4.10 -0.06
C VAL A 162 -15.66 -3.64 1.40
N LEU A 163 -15.65 -2.32 1.64
CA LEU A 163 -15.82 -1.75 2.99
C LEU A 163 -17.16 -2.13 3.61
N THR A 164 -18.23 -2.08 2.83
CA THR A 164 -19.59 -2.42 3.27
C THR A 164 -19.66 -3.89 3.65
N ALA A 165 -19.14 -4.77 2.80
CA ALA A 165 -19.05 -6.20 3.09
C ALA A 165 -18.24 -6.46 4.37
N TYR A 166 -17.05 -5.85 4.49
CA TYR A 166 -16.18 -5.98 5.67
C TYR A 166 -16.85 -5.51 6.97
N CYS A 167 -17.54 -4.37 6.95
CA CYS A 167 -18.26 -3.88 8.13
C CYS A 167 -19.42 -4.81 8.51
N GLY A 168 -20.12 -5.36 7.51
CA GLY A 168 -21.17 -6.37 7.71
C GLY A 168 -20.65 -7.62 8.40
N THR A 169 -19.53 -8.19 7.94
CA THR A 169 -18.88 -9.36 8.54
C THR A 169 -18.49 -9.10 10.00
N LEU A 170 -17.98 -7.90 10.31
CA LEU A 170 -17.59 -7.53 11.67
C LEU A 170 -18.76 -7.02 12.54
N LYS A 171 -19.99 -7.04 12.04
CA LYS A 171 -21.19 -6.50 12.71
C LYS A 171 -21.00 -5.05 13.19
N LYS A 172 -20.16 -4.27 12.50
CA LYS A 172 -19.91 -2.85 12.83
C LYS A 172 -20.91 -1.97 12.10
N ARG A 173 -21.66 -1.16 12.85
CA ARG A 173 -22.62 -0.19 12.29
C ARG A 173 -21.94 1.00 11.60
N ARG A 174 -20.74 1.39 12.05
CA ARG A 174 -20.03 2.57 11.53
C ARG A 174 -19.03 2.20 10.43
N ARG A 175 -19.22 2.79 9.25
CA ARG A 175 -18.31 2.69 8.10
C ARG A 175 -17.27 3.81 8.15
N THR A 176 -16.30 3.68 9.03
CA THR A 176 -15.22 4.66 9.19
C THR A 176 -14.43 4.78 7.87
N ASN A 177 -14.05 6.00 7.48
CA ASN A 177 -13.36 6.34 6.22
C ASN A 177 -14.13 6.16 4.90
N LEU A 178 -15.42 5.80 4.91
CA LEU A 178 -16.17 5.59 3.65
C LEU A 178 -16.06 6.79 2.70
N ALA A 179 -16.30 8.01 3.21
CA ALA A 179 -16.20 9.23 2.41
C ALA A 179 -14.79 9.46 1.83
N ASN A 180 -13.74 9.22 2.61
CA ASN A 180 -12.37 9.36 2.11
C ASN A 180 -12.02 8.27 1.09
N CYS A 181 -12.49 7.05 1.27
CA CYS A 181 -12.27 5.96 0.32
C CYS A 181 -13.02 6.22 -0.99
N ALA A 182 -14.29 6.62 -0.92
CA ALA A 182 -15.08 6.99 -2.09
C ALA A 182 -14.51 8.20 -2.84
N ARG A 183 -13.80 9.09 -2.16
CA ARG A 183 -13.19 10.27 -2.80
C ARG A 183 -11.82 9.99 -3.42
N LEU A 184 -11.04 9.09 -2.82
CA LEU A 184 -9.61 8.91 -3.16
C LEU A 184 -9.29 7.59 -3.87
N LEU A 185 -10.16 6.59 -3.78
CA LEU A 185 -10.00 5.26 -4.39
C LEU A 185 -11.13 4.95 -5.38
N ALA A 186 -11.84 6.00 -5.81
CA ALA A 186 -12.86 5.93 -6.85
C ALA A 186 -12.28 6.38 -8.19
#